data_AF-A0A953IER6-F1
#
_entry.id   AF-A0A953IER6-F1
#
_cell.length_a   1.000
_cell.length_b   1.000
_cell.length_c   1.000
_cell.angle_alpha   90.00
_cell.angle_beta   90.00
_cell.angle_gamma   90.00
#
_symmetry.space_group_name_H-M   'P 1'
#
loop_
_entity.id
_entity.type
_entity.pdbx_description
1 polymer ?
#
loop_
_entity_poly.entity_id
_entity_poly.type
_entity_poly.pdbx_seq_one_letter_code
_entity_poly.pdbx_strand_id
1 'polypeptide(L)'
;MAEMSSRSEGPLAGIRSLEIDRRRFLAMTGAGAALASLPGVVDAAIPVEYPLSVGYVEGSDRLAWLDEMPWHVNEESGLALPAAEIPSGDPALALEPLSVRICGLYPDWPWPKKLRPQEIDLDVLFEPFDPQVPSPLPFAAWSFRRLPARNISAPVRFTIEMGESDGLGLRLRFENLEGRVYQSRTSFTVDRSPGLPRLQRGLYLLGLVPGTFDHECKLPGLGEALDYRLRSIAISVEGLPTLGSGIKG
;
A
#
# COMPACT_ATOMS: atom_id res chain seq x y z
N MET A 1 -84.19 25.21 -8.83
CA MET A 1 -84.83 25.99 -9.91
C MET A 1 -83.93 27.19 -10.20
N ALA A 2 -83.52 27.37 -11.46
CA ALA A 2 -82.80 28.50 -12.09
C ALA A 2 -81.40 28.88 -11.50
N GLU A 3 -80.29 28.75 -12.25
CA GLU A 3 -79.74 29.67 -13.29
C GLU A 3 -79.31 31.04 -12.70
N MET A 4 -78.17 31.68 -13.00
CA MET A 4 -77.24 31.60 -14.15
C MET A 4 -75.94 32.41 -13.86
N SER A 5 -74.85 32.05 -14.57
CA SER A 5 -73.67 32.87 -15.00
C SER A 5 -72.59 33.26 -13.96
N SER A 6 -71.26 33.24 -14.24
CA SER A 6 -70.58 33.53 -15.51
C SER A 6 -69.08 33.12 -15.56
N ARG A 7 -68.58 32.93 -16.80
CA ARG A 7 -67.21 33.14 -17.40
C ARG A 7 -66.06 32.15 -17.10
N SER A 8 -65.46 31.46 -18.09
CA SER A 8 -64.49 31.85 -19.17
C SER A 8 -63.08 32.17 -18.62
N GLU A 9 -61.92 31.72 -19.11
CA GLU A 9 -61.40 30.98 -20.29
C GLU A 9 -59.91 30.58 -20.01
N GLY A 10 -59.33 29.62 -20.75
CA GLY A 10 -57.87 29.50 -20.97
C GLY A 10 -57.22 28.11 -20.79
N PRO A 11 -56.65 27.48 -21.85
CA PRO A 11 -56.21 26.07 -21.86
C PRO A 11 -54.68 25.86 -21.79
N LEU A 12 -54.25 24.77 -21.14
CA LEU A 12 -52.89 24.21 -21.23
C LEU A 12 -52.87 23.07 -22.25
N ALA A 13 -52.12 23.26 -23.34
CA ALA A 13 -51.86 22.26 -24.36
C ALA A 13 -50.69 21.35 -23.95
N GLY A 14 -50.91 20.04 -24.04
CA GLY A 14 -49.88 19.01 -23.92
C GLY A 14 -49.10 18.78 -25.22
N ILE A 15 -47.82 18.43 -25.06
CA ILE A 15 -46.91 17.93 -26.10
C ILE A 15 -46.32 16.64 -25.52
N ARG A 16 -46.84 15.47 -25.92
CA ARG A 16 -46.32 14.53 -26.93
C ARG A 16 -44.91 13.99 -26.63
N SER A 17 -44.87 12.66 -26.50
CA SER A 17 -43.68 11.80 -26.47
C SER A 17 -42.72 12.09 -27.63
N LEU A 18 -41.44 12.18 -27.33
CA LEU A 18 -40.36 12.25 -28.30
C LEU A 18 -39.54 10.97 -28.23
N GLU A 19 -39.69 10.14 -29.26
CA GLU A 19 -38.78 9.05 -29.61
C GLU A 19 -37.35 9.59 -29.71
N ILE A 20 -36.43 8.96 -28.98
CA ILE A 20 -35.01 9.28 -29.05
C ILE A 20 -34.41 8.54 -30.25
N ASP A 21 -34.13 9.32 -31.30
CA ASP A 21 -33.53 8.90 -32.56
C ASP A 21 -32.09 8.35 -32.35
N ARG A 22 -31.87 7.11 -32.77
CA ARG A 22 -30.59 6.37 -32.68
C ARG A 22 -29.43 7.07 -33.39
N ARG A 23 -29.71 8.05 -34.27
CA ARG A 23 -28.66 8.87 -34.91
C ARG A 23 -28.05 9.94 -34.02
N ARG A 24 -28.64 10.25 -32.85
CA ARG A 24 -28.01 11.12 -31.82
C ARG A 24 -27.09 10.37 -30.85
N PHE A 25 -27.15 9.04 -30.80
CA PHE A 25 -26.27 8.24 -29.94
C PHE A 25 -24.84 8.08 -30.52
N LEU A 26 -24.68 8.25 -31.84
CA LEU A 26 -23.37 8.21 -32.52
C LEU A 26 -22.67 9.58 -32.66
N ALA A 27 -23.34 10.67 -32.26
CA ALA A 27 -22.73 12.01 -32.16
C ALA A 27 -22.10 12.30 -30.78
N MET A 28 -22.26 11.39 -29.80
CA MET A 28 -21.53 11.39 -28.52
C MET A 28 -20.35 10.40 -28.49
N THR A 29 -20.02 9.79 -29.64
CA THR A 29 -18.79 8.99 -29.86
C THR A 29 -17.86 9.75 -30.80
N GLY A 30 -17.57 10.99 -30.44
CA GLY A 30 -16.86 11.94 -31.31
C GLY A 30 -16.32 13.15 -30.56
N ALA A 31 -15.80 12.96 -29.34
CA ALA A 31 -14.91 13.94 -28.69
C ALA A 31 -13.44 13.50 -28.83
N GLY A 32 -13.09 13.01 -30.02
CA GLY A 32 -11.71 12.93 -30.48
C GLY A 32 -11.36 14.22 -31.21
N ALA A 33 -10.19 14.77 -30.87
CA ALA A 33 -9.53 15.90 -31.53
C ALA A 33 -10.03 17.32 -31.20
N ALA A 34 -9.80 17.76 -29.96
CA ALA A 34 -9.53 19.17 -29.66
C ALA A 34 -8.69 19.33 -28.37
N LEU A 35 -7.47 18.78 -28.36
CA LEU A 35 -6.43 19.17 -27.40
C LEU A 35 -5.14 19.50 -28.17
N ALA A 36 -5.26 20.43 -29.12
CA ALA A 36 -4.09 21.16 -29.62
C ALA A 36 -3.83 22.31 -28.64
N SER A 37 -2.62 22.34 -28.09
CA SER A 37 -1.98 23.49 -27.41
C SER A 37 -2.55 23.96 -26.07
N LEU A 38 -2.50 23.10 -25.05
CA LEU A 38 -2.24 23.55 -23.68
C LEU A 38 -0.78 23.23 -23.33
N PRO A 39 0.06 24.22 -23.02
CA PRO A 39 1.40 23.96 -22.51
C PRO A 39 1.26 23.42 -21.08
N GLY A 40 1.69 22.17 -20.86
CA GLY A 40 1.81 21.60 -19.52
C GLY A 40 0.84 20.47 -19.15
N VAL A 41 0.31 19.72 -20.11
CA VAL A 41 -0.19 18.37 -19.79
C VAL A 41 1.04 17.49 -19.60
N VAL A 42 1.49 17.41 -18.34
CA VAL A 42 2.45 16.41 -17.89
C VAL A 42 1.86 15.08 -18.32
N ASP A 43 2.54 14.40 -19.24
CA ASP A 43 2.20 13.03 -19.64
C ASP A 43 2.17 12.22 -18.34
N ALA A 44 0.97 11.87 -17.87
CA ALA A 44 0.80 11.15 -16.62
C ALA A 44 1.33 9.74 -16.87
N ALA A 45 2.62 9.56 -16.65
CA ALA A 45 3.30 8.28 -16.88
C ALA A 45 2.54 7.19 -16.10
N ILE A 46 2.02 6.21 -16.83
CA ILE A 46 1.33 5.06 -16.26
C ILE A 46 2.33 4.34 -15.34
N PRO A 47 2.02 4.13 -14.05
CA PRO A 47 2.91 3.43 -13.14
C PRO A 47 3.24 2.02 -13.65
N VAL A 48 4.48 1.59 -13.46
CA VAL A 48 4.85 0.19 -13.70
C VAL A 48 4.42 -0.63 -12.50
N GLU A 49 3.55 -1.61 -12.73
CA GLU A 49 3.05 -2.50 -11.68
C GLU A 49 3.80 -3.82 -11.58
N TYR A 50 4.10 -4.27 -10.36
CA TYR A 50 4.70 -5.57 -10.06
C TYR A 50 4.38 -6.01 -8.61
N PRO A 51 4.48 -7.31 -8.28
CA PRO A 51 4.32 -7.78 -6.90
C PRO A 51 5.39 -7.17 -5.98
N LEU A 52 4.99 -6.74 -4.79
CA LEU A 52 5.96 -6.24 -3.81
C LEU A 52 6.87 -7.38 -3.35
N SER A 53 8.18 -7.20 -3.49
CA SER A 53 9.18 -8.15 -3.01
C SER A 53 9.37 -7.97 -1.50
N VAL A 54 9.11 -9.02 -0.72
CA VAL A 54 9.11 -8.96 0.75
C VAL A 54 10.11 -9.97 1.30
N GLY A 55 11.10 -9.47 2.03
CA GLY A 55 12.02 -10.30 2.82
C GLY A 55 11.58 -10.36 4.27
N TYR A 56 11.70 -11.53 4.91
CA TYR A 56 11.58 -11.72 6.36
C TYR A 56 12.97 -11.90 6.96
N VAL A 57 13.28 -11.15 8.02
CA VAL A 57 14.58 -11.25 8.70
C VAL A 57 14.56 -12.45 9.65
N GLU A 58 15.38 -13.46 9.36
CA GLU A 58 15.43 -14.69 10.13
C GLU A 58 15.79 -14.43 11.61
N GLY A 59 15.07 -15.09 12.52
CA GLY A 59 15.25 -14.96 13.97
C GLY A 59 14.69 -13.67 14.58
N SER A 60 14.14 -12.76 13.77
CA SER A 60 13.56 -11.51 14.28
C SER A 60 12.31 -11.74 15.16
N ASP A 61 11.60 -12.85 14.99
CA ASP A 61 10.51 -13.35 15.84
C ASP A 61 10.93 -13.59 17.30
N ARG A 62 12.23 -13.72 17.57
CA ARG A 62 12.77 -14.01 18.91
C ARG A 62 13.31 -12.77 19.60
N LEU A 63 13.42 -11.64 18.88
CA LEU A 63 13.89 -10.39 19.46
C LEU A 63 12.92 -9.98 20.56
N ALA A 64 13.46 -9.64 21.73
CA ALA A 64 12.65 -9.16 22.85
C ALA A 64 11.84 -7.93 22.40
N TRP A 65 12.51 -6.99 21.73
CA TRP A 65 11.92 -5.76 21.23
C TRP A 65 12.23 -5.62 19.73
N LEU A 66 11.21 -5.36 18.92
CA LEU A 66 11.37 -5.07 17.48
C LEU A 66 11.69 -3.59 17.23
N ASP A 67 12.00 -2.85 18.29
CA ASP A 67 12.34 -1.44 18.21
C ASP A 67 13.77 -1.20 17.73
N GLU A 68 14.65 -2.12 18.06
CA GLU A 68 16.06 -2.13 17.69
C GLU A 68 16.24 -2.97 16.42
N MET A 69 16.77 -2.37 15.36
CA MET A 69 17.03 -3.11 14.12
C MET A 69 18.26 -4.00 14.31
N PRO A 70 18.21 -5.28 13.92
CA PRO A 70 19.27 -6.24 14.21
C PRO A 70 20.59 -5.83 13.56
N TRP A 71 20.57 -5.18 12.40
CA TRP A 71 21.79 -4.68 11.73
C TRP A 71 22.42 -3.45 12.40
N HIS A 72 21.82 -2.89 13.46
CA HIS A 72 22.46 -1.84 14.27
C HIS A 72 23.23 -2.40 15.46
N VAL A 73 22.85 -3.59 15.93
CA VAL A 73 23.29 -4.14 17.22
C VAL A 73 23.99 -5.50 17.09
N ASN A 74 23.77 -6.22 15.99
CA ASN A 74 24.39 -7.51 15.75
C ASN A 74 25.70 -7.36 14.94
N GLU A 75 26.79 -7.89 15.49
CA GLU A 75 28.06 -8.03 14.78
C GLU A 75 27.99 -9.12 13.70
N GLU A 76 27.09 -10.08 13.87
CA GLU A 76 26.83 -11.13 12.88
C GLU A 76 25.86 -10.65 11.80
N SER A 77 26.20 -10.99 10.56
CA SER A 77 25.33 -10.76 9.42
C SER A 77 24.02 -11.55 9.55
N GLY A 78 22.89 -10.88 9.45
CA GLY A 78 21.57 -11.53 9.42
C GLY A 78 21.26 -12.18 8.06
N LEU A 79 20.20 -12.98 8.01
CA LEU A 79 19.63 -13.51 6.78
C LEU A 79 18.24 -12.92 6.55
N ALA A 80 17.95 -12.55 5.30
CA ALA A 80 16.60 -12.25 4.85
C ALA A 80 16.13 -13.34 3.89
N LEU A 81 15.01 -13.96 4.23
CA LEU A 81 14.37 -15.01 3.45
C LEU A 81 13.20 -14.44 2.66
N PRO A 82 12.84 -14.99 1.49
CA PRO A 82 11.59 -14.63 0.83
C PRO A 82 10.42 -14.87 1.80
N ALA A 83 9.65 -13.84 2.13
CA ALA A 83 8.60 -13.96 3.13
C ALA A 83 7.49 -14.93 2.70
N ALA A 84 7.38 -15.28 1.42
CA ALA A 84 6.44 -16.30 0.95
C ALA A 84 6.91 -17.75 1.23
N GLU A 85 8.21 -17.94 1.46
CA GLU A 85 8.86 -19.24 1.67
C GLU A 85 9.01 -19.63 3.14
N ILE A 86 8.69 -18.71 4.07
CA ILE A 86 8.71 -19.05 5.50
C ILE A 86 7.68 -20.17 5.81
N PRO A 87 7.99 -21.12 6.73
CA PRO A 87 7.25 -22.39 6.83
C PRO A 87 5.75 -22.28 7.16
N SER A 88 5.39 -21.26 7.94
CA SER A 88 4.02 -20.95 8.34
C SER A 88 3.91 -19.51 8.81
N GLY A 89 2.77 -18.88 8.59
CA GLY A 89 2.39 -17.68 9.33
C GLY A 89 2.03 -18.01 10.78
N ASP A 90 1.76 -16.97 11.56
CA ASP A 90 1.30 -17.04 12.94
C ASP A 90 -0.23 -16.81 12.98
N PRO A 91 -1.04 -17.86 13.21
CA PRO A 91 -2.49 -17.72 13.27
C PRO A 91 -2.97 -16.83 14.41
N ALA A 92 -2.19 -16.63 15.47
CA ALA A 92 -2.57 -15.74 16.56
C ALA A 92 -2.69 -14.29 16.08
N LEU A 93 -1.84 -13.90 15.10
CA LEU A 93 -1.88 -12.58 14.49
C LEU A 93 -3.13 -12.31 13.66
N ALA A 94 -3.89 -13.33 13.23
CA ALA A 94 -5.18 -13.11 12.59
C ALA A 94 -6.31 -12.82 13.60
N LEU A 95 -6.10 -13.12 14.89
CA LEU A 95 -7.11 -12.99 15.93
C LEU A 95 -6.89 -11.78 16.84
N GLU A 96 -5.73 -11.14 16.73
CA GLU A 96 -5.30 -10.03 17.57
C GLU A 96 -5.06 -8.77 16.72
N PRO A 97 -5.27 -7.57 17.29
CA PRO A 97 -4.82 -6.34 16.64
C PRO A 97 -3.31 -6.38 16.41
N LEU A 98 -2.87 -5.97 15.23
CA LEU A 98 -1.45 -5.89 14.90
C LEU A 98 -0.90 -4.53 15.24
N SER A 99 0.26 -4.48 15.91
CA SER A 99 1.11 -3.29 15.86
C SER A 99 2.05 -3.40 14.68
N VAL A 100 1.95 -2.43 13.76
CA VAL A 100 2.88 -2.27 12.65
C VAL A 100 3.68 -1.00 12.90
N ARG A 101 5.01 -1.12 12.86
CA ARG A 101 5.91 0.02 12.93
C ARG A 101 6.74 0.09 11.65
N ILE A 102 6.82 1.30 11.09
CA ILE A 102 7.66 1.60 9.94
C ILE A 102 8.97 2.14 10.48
N CYS A 103 10.04 1.36 10.33
CA CYS A 103 11.36 1.65 10.91
C CYS A 103 12.18 2.61 10.05
N GLY A 104 11.85 2.72 8.76
CA GLY A 104 12.50 3.63 7.81
C GLY A 104 13.12 2.87 6.64
N LEU A 105 14.18 3.44 6.05
CA LEU A 105 14.87 2.85 4.89
C LEU A 105 16.00 1.93 5.33
N TYR A 106 16.12 0.80 4.64
CA TYR A 106 17.24 -0.13 4.73
C TYR A 106 17.98 -0.26 3.39
N PRO A 107 19.31 -0.37 3.35
CA PRO A 107 20.20 -0.07 4.47
C PRO A 107 20.09 1.41 4.85
N ASP A 108 20.48 1.73 6.08
CA ASP A 108 20.44 3.09 6.59
C ASP A 108 21.15 4.09 5.64
N TRP A 109 20.59 5.28 5.59
CA TRP A 109 21.09 6.40 4.79
C TRP A 109 22.54 6.80 5.19
N PRO A 110 23.43 7.24 4.25
CA PRO A 110 23.15 7.71 2.90
C PRO A 110 23.47 6.77 1.73
N TRP A 111 22.52 6.61 0.81
CA TRP A 111 22.75 5.94 -0.48
C TRP A 111 23.54 6.81 -1.48
N PRO A 112 24.23 6.23 -2.47
CA PRO A 112 24.84 6.97 -3.57
C PRO A 112 23.81 7.80 -4.35
N LYS A 113 24.16 9.01 -4.81
CA LYS A 113 23.22 9.93 -5.50
C LYS A 113 22.46 9.29 -6.67
N LYS A 114 23.11 8.37 -7.39
CA LYS A 114 22.59 7.64 -8.57
C LYS A 114 21.60 6.52 -8.22
N LEU A 115 21.46 6.19 -6.94
CA LEU A 115 20.66 5.07 -6.45
C LEU A 115 19.52 5.50 -5.52
N ARG A 116 19.33 6.83 -5.36
CA ARG A 116 18.33 7.39 -4.47
C ARG A 116 16.98 7.50 -5.17
N PRO A 117 15.88 6.98 -4.60
CA PRO A 117 14.55 7.35 -5.06
C PRO A 117 14.31 8.85 -4.85
N GLN A 118 13.42 9.40 -5.66
CA GLN A 118 12.94 10.79 -5.50
C GLN A 118 11.80 10.85 -4.49
N GLU A 119 10.91 9.88 -4.57
CA GLU A 119 9.69 9.79 -3.80
C GLU A 119 9.44 8.34 -3.43
N ILE A 120 9.00 8.09 -2.19
CA ILE A 120 8.47 6.81 -1.76
C ILE A 120 7.22 7.09 -0.92
N ASP A 121 6.16 6.33 -1.18
CA ASP A 121 4.95 6.29 -0.39
C ASP A 121 4.64 4.85 -0.02
N LEU A 122 4.41 4.63 1.26
CA LEU A 122 3.92 3.37 1.79
C LEU A 122 2.51 3.60 2.32
N ASP A 123 1.57 2.91 1.71
CA ASP A 123 0.19 2.84 2.15
C ASP A 123 -0.10 1.49 2.79
N VAL A 124 -0.94 1.52 3.81
CA VAL A 124 -1.60 0.34 4.35
C VAL A 124 -2.96 0.23 3.68
N LEU A 125 -3.31 -0.97 3.24
CA LEU A 125 -4.57 -1.26 2.57
C LEU A 125 -5.52 -1.91 3.55
N PHE A 126 -6.76 -1.42 3.61
CA PHE A 126 -7.80 -1.99 4.45
C PHE A 126 -9.09 -2.20 3.67
N GLU A 127 -9.83 -3.21 4.08
CA GLU A 127 -11.18 -3.43 3.58
C GLU A 127 -12.17 -2.58 4.39
N PRO A 128 -12.92 -1.68 3.75
CA PRO A 128 -13.97 -0.94 4.43
C PRO A 128 -15.09 -1.90 4.88
N PHE A 129 -15.72 -1.59 6.02
CA PHE A 129 -16.88 -2.33 6.49
C PHE A 129 -18.11 -2.17 5.57
N ASP A 130 -18.24 -1.02 4.89
CA ASP A 130 -19.33 -0.76 3.96
C ASP A 130 -19.05 -1.40 2.59
N PRO A 131 -19.82 -2.42 2.16
CA PRO A 131 -19.62 -3.10 0.89
C PRO A 131 -19.90 -2.22 -0.34
N GLN A 132 -20.52 -1.05 -0.16
CA GLN A 132 -20.72 -0.07 -1.23
C GLN A 132 -19.43 0.71 -1.55
N VAL A 133 -18.45 0.72 -0.63
CA VAL A 133 -17.21 1.46 -0.78
C VAL A 133 -16.19 0.60 -1.55
N PRO A 134 -15.51 1.15 -2.57
CA PRO A 134 -14.45 0.43 -3.28
C PRO A 134 -13.36 -0.06 -2.32
N SER A 135 -13.09 -1.36 -2.34
CA SER A 135 -12.06 -2.02 -1.54
C SER A 135 -10.87 -2.47 -2.42
N PRO A 136 -9.62 -2.43 -1.92
CA PRO A 136 -9.20 -1.91 -0.61
C PRO A 136 -8.91 -0.40 -0.63
N LEU A 137 -9.14 0.27 0.52
CA LEU A 137 -8.84 1.68 0.72
C LEU A 137 -7.40 1.88 1.21
N PRO A 138 -6.63 2.84 0.65
CA PRO A 138 -5.29 3.14 1.10
C PRO A 138 -5.28 4.17 2.24
N PHE A 139 -4.35 3.99 3.19
CA PHE A 139 -3.95 4.98 4.18
C PHE A 139 -2.47 5.25 4.11
N ALA A 140 -2.14 6.52 3.93
CA ALA A 140 -0.76 6.99 3.86
C ALA A 140 -0.06 6.78 5.20
N ALA A 141 0.70 5.69 5.30
CA ALA A 141 1.36 5.31 6.53
C ALA A 141 2.72 5.99 6.66
N TRP A 142 3.49 6.09 5.56
CA TRP A 142 4.81 6.70 5.60
C TRP A 142 5.25 7.23 4.24
N SER A 143 6.07 8.27 4.26
CA SER A 143 6.54 8.91 3.03
C SER A 143 8.00 9.34 3.12
N PHE A 144 8.65 9.34 1.95
CA PHE A 144 9.94 9.95 1.73
C PHE A 144 9.87 10.85 0.50
N ARG A 145 10.46 12.04 0.61
CA ARG A 145 10.65 13.00 -0.48
C ARG A 145 12.07 13.51 -0.50
N ARG A 146 12.68 13.51 -1.68
CA ARG A 146 13.96 14.16 -1.95
C ARG A 146 13.75 15.67 -2.19
N LEU A 147 14.83 16.44 -2.07
CA LEU A 147 14.89 17.89 -2.33
C LEU A 147 14.01 18.34 -3.51
N PRO A 148 13.38 19.53 -3.45
CA PRO A 148 13.62 20.61 -2.49
C PRO A 148 12.99 20.39 -1.10
N ALA A 149 11.94 19.57 -1.01
CA ALA A 149 11.33 19.18 0.25
C ALA A 149 11.97 17.88 0.76
N ARG A 150 13.19 17.95 1.30
CA ARG A 150 13.80 16.80 1.98
C ARG A 150 12.94 16.46 3.20
N ASN A 151 12.13 15.41 3.08
CA ASN A 151 11.23 14.98 4.13
C ASN A 151 11.27 13.46 4.22
N ILE A 152 11.84 12.94 5.30
CA ILE A 152 11.70 11.53 5.68
C ILE A 152 10.71 11.56 6.83
N SER A 153 9.53 10.98 6.64
CA SER A 153 8.57 10.82 7.74
C SER A 153 9.28 10.12 8.92
N ALA A 154 9.04 10.60 10.13
CA ALA A 154 9.54 9.92 11.32
C ALA A 154 9.03 8.46 11.35
N PRO A 155 9.77 7.53 11.97
CA PRO A 155 9.24 6.20 12.24
C PRO A 155 7.86 6.31 12.90
N VAL A 156 6.89 5.58 12.38
CA VAL A 156 5.51 5.60 12.85
C VAL A 156 5.13 4.22 13.32
N ARG A 157 4.31 4.14 14.37
CA ARG A 157 3.67 2.92 14.84
C ARG A 157 2.17 3.14 14.83
N PHE A 158 1.43 2.16 14.33
CA PHE A 158 -0.02 2.18 14.32
C PHE A 158 -0.55 0.77 14.56
N THR A 159 -1.82 0.72 14.98
CA THR A 159 -2.52 -0.54 15.23
C THR A 159 -3.51 -0.79 14.11
N ILE A 160 -3.56 -2.03 13.63
CA ILE A 160 -4.50 -2.48 12.61
C ILE A 160 -5.35 -3.58 13.23
N GLU A 161 -6.67 -3.43 13.16
CA GLU A 161 -7.57 -4.53 13.45
C GLU A 161 -7.62 -5.46 12.23
N MET A 162 -7.34 -6.73 12.45
CA MET A 162 -7.43 -7.74 11.40
C MET A 162 -8.90 -8.05 11.19
N GLY A 163 -9.42 -7.70 10.01
CA GLY A 163 -10.78 -8.03 9.60
C GLY A 163 -10.94 -9.52 9.30
N GLU A 164 -12.15 -9.91 8.89
CA GLU A 164 -12.42 -11.26 8.37
C GLU A 164 -11.64 -11.56 7.06
N SER A 165 -11.13 -10.51 6.41
CA SER A 165 -10.40 -10.57 5.15
C SER A 165 -8.88 -10.65 5.34
N ASP A 166 -8.33 -11.81 4.97
CA ASP A 166 -7.04 -12.18 4.36
C ASP A 166 -5.74 -11.38 4.63
N GLY A 167 -5.67 -10.57 5.68
CA GLY A 167 -4.43 -10.14 6.33
C GLY A 167 -3.94 -8.72 6.03
N LEU A 168 -2.66 -8.45 6.34
CA LEU A 168 -2.06 -7.11 6.21
C LEU A 168 -1.83 -6.76 4.73
N GLY A 169 -2.58 -5.83 4.17
CA GLY A 169 -2.35 -5.32 2.82
C GLY A 169 -1.40 -4.11 2.81
N LEU A 170 -0.44 -4.10 1.90
CA LEU A 170 0.49 -2.98 1.70
C LEU A 170 0.56 -2.57 0.24
N ARG A 171 0.68 -1.27 -0.01
CA ARG A 171 1.01 -0.70 -1.30
C ARG A 171 2.22 0.20 -1.18
N LEU A 172 3.20 -0.03 -2.02
CA LEU A 172 4.41 0.78 -2.12
C LEU A 172 4.43 1.46 -3.49
N ARG A 173 4.51 2.78 -3.49
CA ARG A 173 4.77 3.58 -4.68
C ARG A 173 6.12 4.24 -4.53
N PHE A 174 6.94 4.27 -5.57
CA PHE A 174 8.13 5.10 -5.57
C PHE A 174 8.46 5.64 -6.96
N GLU A 175 9.22 6.72 -6.98
CA GLU A 175 9.75 7.35 -8.18
C GLU A 175 11.27 7.23 -8.21
N ASN A 176 11.82 6.72 -9.31
CA ASN A 176 13.26 6.64 -9.49
C ASN A 176 13.85 8.00 -9.93
N LEU A 177 15.17 8.04 -10.16
CA LEU A 177 15.83 9.29 -10.61
C LEU A 177 15.46 9.75 -12.02
N GLU A 178 14.90 8.85 -12.83
CA GLU A 178 14.49 9.11 -14.21
C GLU A 178 13.05 9.62 -14.28
N GLY A 179 12.39 9.82 -13.13
CA GLY A 179 10.98 10.22 -13.05
C GLY A 179 10.00 9.08 -13.30
N ARG A 180 10.48 7.83 -13.37
CA ARG A 180 9.62 6.67 -13.59
C ARG A 180 8.98 6.25 -12.28
N VAL A 181 7.65 6.18 -12.30
CA VAL A 181 6.84 5.76 -11.17
C VAL A 181 6.64 4.24 -11.22
N TYR A 182 6.88 3.62 -10.08
CA TYR A 182 6.72 2.21 -9.82
C TYR A 182 5.68 2.04 -8.73
N GLN A 183 4.79 1.07 -8.91
CA GLN A 183 3.78 0.72 -7.93
C GLN A 183 3.83 -0.79 -7.68
N SER A 184 3.81 -1.17 -6.42
CA SER A 184 3.78 -2.57 -6.02
C SER A 184 2.83 -2.76 -4.86
N ARG A 185 2.25 -3.95 -4.79
CA ARG A 185 1.29 -4.32 -3.76
C ARG A 185 1.53 -5.75 -3.29
N THR A 186 1.16 -6.02 -2.06
CA THR A 186 1.08 -7.37 -1.51
C THR A 186 0.04 -7.43 -0.40
N SER A 187 -0.43 -8.65 -0.13
CA SER A 187 -1.23 -8.96 1.05
C SER A 187 -0.54 -10.10 1.78
N PHE A 188 -0.30 -9.90 3.07
CA PHE A 188 0.24 -10.94 3.93
C PHE A 188 -0.86 -11.91 4.30
N THR A 189 -0.50 -13.18 4.45
CA THR A 189 -1.44 -14.22 4.87
C THR A 189 -0.93 -14.97 6.09
N VAL A 190 -1.84 -15.38 6.98
CA VAL A 190 -1.51 -16.32 8.07
C VAL A 190 -1.45 -17.77 7.60
N ASP A 191 -2.07 -18.08 6.45
CA ASP A 191 -2.17 -19.43 5.91
C ASP A 191 -0.99 -19.79 4.98
N ARG A 192 -1.09 -20.93 4.29
CA ARG A 192 -0.09 -21.41 3.31
C ARG A 192 -0.42 -21.06 1.84
N SER A 193 -1.21 -20.00 1.59
CA SER A 193 -1.53 -19.53 0.25
C SER A 193 -0.26 -19.29 -0.60
N PRO A 194 -0.07 -20.00 -1.72
CA PRO A 194 1.18 -19.91 -2.50
C PRO A 194 1.50 -18.48 -2.97
N GLY A 195 2.78 -18.09 -2.86
CA GLY A 195 3.29 -16.82 -3.39
C GLY A 195 2.96 -15.56 -2.56
N LEU A 196 2.16 -15.68 -1.51
CA LEU A 196 1.90 -14.57 -0.58
C LEU A 196 2.87 -14.61 0.59
N PRO A 197 3.38 -13.44 1.06
CA PRO A 197 4.23 -13.38 2.24
C PRO A 197 3.45 -13.88 3.47
N ARG A 198 4.06 -14.72 4.30
CA ARG A 198 3.41 -15.16 5.53
C ARG A 198 3.52 -14.07 6.59
N LEU A 199 2.43 -13.88 7.31
CA LEU A 199 2.34 -12.98 8.43
C LEU A 199 2.78 -13.71 9.69
N GLN A 200 3.89 -13.30 10.25
CA GLN A 200 4.41 -13.70 11.56
C GLN A 200 5.01 -12.50 12.30
N ARG A 201 5.20 -12.63 13.61
CA ARG A 201 5.90 -11.62 14.40
C ARG A 201 7.33 -11.48 13.87
N GLY A 202 7.82 -10.25 13.70
CA GLY A 202 9.21 -10.01 13.34
C GLY A 202 9.41 -8.79 12.43
N LEU A 203 10.54 -8.78 11.74
CA LEU A 203 10.96 -7.72 10.84
C LEU A 203 10.84 -8.13 9.38
N TYR A 204 10.31 -7.22 8.58
CA TYR A 204 10.19 -7.38 7.14
C TYR A 204 10.88 -6.24 6.40
N LEU A 205 11.41 -6.58 5.22
CA LEU A 205 12.04 -5.67 4.29
C LEU A 205 11.19 -5.60 3.01
N LEU A 206 10.63 -4.42 2.73
CA LEU A 206 9.82 -4.16 1.54
C LEU A 206 10.72 -3.62 0.42
N GLY A 207 11.10 -4.47 -0.53
CA GLY A 207 12.05 -4.14 -1.58
C GLY A 207 11.59 -2.98 -2.47
N LEU A 208 12.46 -2.00 -2.69
CA LEU A 208 12.27 -0.92 -3.66
C LEU A 208 12.66 -1.35 -5.09
N VAL A 209 13.04 -2.61 -5.30
CA VAL A 209 13.36 -3.15 -6.62
C VAL A 209 12.58 -4.46 -6.77
N PRO A 210 11.92 -4.71 -7.93
CA PRO A 210 11.31 -5.99 -8.19
C PRO A 210 12.32 -7.14 -7.98
N GLY A 211 11.90 -8.17 -7.27
CA GLY A 211 12.70 -9.36 -7.01
C GLY A 211 13.86 -9.22 -6.02
N THR A 212 13.88 -8.15 -5.20
CA THR A 212 14.94 -7.92 -4.19
C THR A 212 15.13 -9.12 -3.25
N PHE A 213 14.02 -9.77 -2.87
CA PHE A 213 13.93 -10.88 -1.93
C PHE A 213 13.27 -12.12 -2.55
N ASP A 214 13.55 -12.41 -3.83
CA ASP A 214 13.10 -13.65 -4.48
C ASP A 214 13.91 -14.87 -4.04
N HIS A 215 15.07 -14.63 -3.41
CA HIS A 215 15.95 -15.63 -2.85
C HIS A 215 16.46 -15.19 -1.48
N GLU A 216 16.93 -16.16 -0.69
CA GLU A 216 17.68 -15.89 0.53
C GLU A 216 18.87 -14.96 0.24
N CYS A 217 19.03 -13.92 1.07
CA CYS A 217 20.13 -13.00 0.97
C CYS A 217 20.72 -12.66 2.34
N LYS A 218 22.05 -12.52 2.34
CA LYS A 218 22.82 -12.12 3.52
C LYS A 218 22.72 -10.61 3.72
N LEU A 219 22.25 -10.19 4.89
CA LEU A 219 22.23 -8.80 5.32
C LEU A 219 23.62 -8.40 5.83
N PRO A 220 24.21 -7.30 5.35
CA PRO A 220 25.48 -6.80 5.88
C PRO A 220 25.44 -6.62 7.40
N GLY A 221 26.42 -7.18 8.09
CA GLY A 221 26.64 -6.99 9.52
C GLY A 221 27.32 -5.65 9.82
N LEU A 222 27.57 -5.37 11.11
CA LEU A 222 28.21 -4.14 11.54
C LEU A 222 29.62 -4.01 10.93
N GLY A 223 29.87 -2.91 10.22
CA GLY A 223 31.16 -2.65 9.57
C GLY A 223 31.37 -3.33 8.21
N GLU A 224 30.45 -4.19 7.77
CA GLU A 224 30.45 -4.73 6.41
C GLU A 224 29.96 -3.67 5.39
N ALA A 225 30.37 -3.83 4.13
CA ALA A 225 29.92 -2.94 3.07
C ALA A 225 28.42 -3.12 2.79
N LEU A 226 27.67 -2.02 2.76
CA LEU A 226 26.23 -2.03 2.47
C LEU A 226 25.94 -2.53 1.05
N ASP A 227 25.01 -3.48 0.91
CA ASP A 227 24.49 -3.90 -0.39
C ASP A 227 23.27 -3.06 -0.78
N TYR A 228 23.48 -2.08 -1.65
CA TYR A 228 22.39 -1.23 -2.15
C TYR A 228 21.40 -1.95 -3.07
N ARG A 229 21.57 -3.23 -3.38
CA ARG A 229 20.51 -4.02 -4.04
C ARG A 229 19.38 -4.33 -3.06
N LEU A 230 19.66 -4.37 -1.76
CA LEU A 230 18.71 -4.66 -0.69
C LEU A 230 17.88 -3.44 -0.24
N ARG A 231 17.87 -2.38 -1.06
CA ARG A 231 17.14 -1.14 -0.76
C ARG A 231 15.68 -1.45 -0.50
N SER A 232 15.21 -1.14 0.69
CA SER A 232 13.88 -1.51 1.15
C SER A 232 13.35 -0.53 2.19
N ILE A 233 12.06 -0.62 2.49
CA ILE A 233 11.49 -0.09 3.74
C ILE A 233 11.51 -1.20 4.77
N ALA A 234 12.10 -0.95 5.93
CA ALA A 234 12.02 -1.85 7.06
C ALA A 234 10.72 -1.61 7.85
N ILE A 235 9.98 -2.67 8.13
CA ILE A 235 8.81 -2.65 9.01
C ILE A 235 8.93 -3.74 10.07
N SER A 236 8.34 -3.51 11.24
CA SER A 236 8.13 -4.54 12.26
C SER A 236 6.65 -4.82 12.43
N VAL A 237 6.33 -6.09 12.68
CA VAL A 237 4.96 -6.57 12.95
C VAL A 237 4.95 -7.35 14.25
N GLU A 238 4.02 -7.03 15.14
CA GLU A 238 3.77 -7.74 16.40
C GLU A 238 2.27 -7.81 16.70
N GLY A 239 1.83 -8.88 17.37
CA GLY A 239 0.48 -8.98 17.92
C GLY A 239 0.37 -8.19 19.20
N LEU A 240 -0.74 -7.47 19.38
CA LEU A 240 -1.06 -6.81 20.64
C LEU A 240 -1.97 -7.73 21.45
N PRO A 241 -1.55 -8.17 22.65
CA PRO A 241 -2.38 -9.03 23.47
C PRO A 241 -3.67 -8.28 23.83
N THR A 242 -4.82 -8.87 23.48
CA THR A 242 -6.12 -8.33 23.86
C THR A 242 -6.21 -8.34 25.38
N LEU A 243 -6.44 -7.17 25.98
CA LEU A 243 -6.64 -6.97 27.43
C LEU A 243 -7.85 -7.80 27.90
N GLY A 244 -7.64 -9.08 28.16
CA GLY A 244 -8.72 -10.03 28.47
C GLY A 244 -8.30 -11.48 28.69
N SER A 245 -7.15 -11.94 28.17
CA SER A 245 -6.71 -13.34 28.38
C SER A 245 -5.97 -13.58 29.71
N GLY A 246 -5.80 -12.54 30.53
CA GLY A 246 -4.99 -12.55 31.76
C GLY A 246 -5.76 -12.68 33.09
N ILE A 247 -7.02 -13.13 33.10
CA ILE A 247 -7.69 -13.52 34.36
C ILE A 247 -7.88 -15.04 34.34
N LYS A 248 -6.80 -15.76 34.68
CA LYS A 248 -6.93 -17.08 35.29
C LYS A 248 -6.80 -16.88 36.80
N GLY A 249 -7.94 -16.93 37.49
CA GLY A 249 -8.00 -17.17 38.93
C GLY A 249 -7.67 -18.61 39.26
#